data_AF-A0A969E4A0-F1
#
_entry.id   AF-A0A969E4A0-F1
#
_cell.length_a   1.000
_cell.length_b   1.000
_cell.length_c   1.000
_cell.angle_alpha   90.00
_cell.angle_beta   90.00
_cell.angle_gamma   90.00
#
_symmetry.space_group_name_H-M   'P 1'
#
loop_
_entity.id
_entity.type
_entity.pdbx_description
1 polymer ?
#
loop_
_entity_poly.entity_id
_entity_poly.type
_entity_poly.pdbx_seq_one_letter_code
_entity_poly.pdbx_strand_id
1 'polypeptide(L)'
;MNQLGSMYFTKEAYDKLYPGYGSSYINFYGGAGFLFEQASSRGHVQETTTIPLTFAFTIRNQFVAALTTVRASLAEKENLINLRHEFYKSASAQAKANPVKAYVFGDANDLARTYTFVNFLQMHHIECFNVENTIPQNGKNYEKGRAFIVPTEQMNYIMVRSIFEKGITYTDSIFYDASTWSIIHAFNLPYAELKTMPNKGAQITKPLEKSTPSVSKSSYAYIIELTDYFSHKALYELQKGGVIVQTSFKPFSLNIEGKIKHSATARSSYPLVYSECLPRTSTNWSKKIAQELKFRFLASKMATLLRG
;
A
#
# COMPACT_ATOMS: atom_id res chain seq x y z
N MET A 1 27.66 3.20 -24.06
CA MET A 1 27.71 4.67 -23.96
C MET A 1 29.04 5.24 -24.45
N ASN A 2 30.19 4.83 -23.90
CA ASN A 2 31.52 5.27 -24.36
C ASN A 2 31.76 5.07 -25.87
N GLN A 3 31.42 3.90 -26.40
CA GLN A 3 31.57 3.61 -27.83
C GLN A 3 30.65 4.45 -28.75
N LEU A 4 29.61 5.09 -28.20
CA LEU A 4 28.67 5.93 -28.95
C LEU A 4 28.91 7.42 -28.72
N GLY A 5 29.89 7.81 -27.89
CA GLY A 5 30.14 9.20 -27.53
C GLY A 5 29.00 9.87 -26.73
N SER A 6 28.09 9.09 -26.14
CA SER A 6 27.00 9.63 -25.31
C SER A 6 27.47 9.85 -23.86
N MET A 7 27.25 11.06 -23.32
CA MET A 7 27.43 11.34 -21.90
C MET A 7 26.43 10.54 -21.04
N TYR A 8 26.87 10.07 -19.88
CA TYR A 8 26.06 9.36 -18.89
C TYR A 8 26.52 9.74 -17.48
N PHE A 9 25.62 9.62 -16.51
CA PHE A 9 25.88 9.98 -15.12
C PHE A 9 26.92 9.06 -14.45
N THR A 10 27.85 9.64 -13.67
CA THR A 10 29.03 8.97 -13.08
C THR A 10 28.91 8.60 -11.60
N LYS A 11 27.70 8.54 -11.03
CA LYS A 11 27.41 8.06 -9.66
C LYS A 11 27.77 9.02 -8.51
N GLU A 12 27.80 10.33 -8.72
CA GLU A 12 28.25 11.27 -7.67
C GLU A 12 27.22 11.64 -6.59
N ALA A 13 25.94 11.20 -6.65
CA ALA A 13 24.92 11.80 -5.76
C ALA A 13 23.66 10.97 -5.42
N TYR A 14 23.68 9.64 -5.27
CA TYR A 14 22.46 8.91 -4.88
C TYR A 14 22.65 7.71 -3.94
N ASP A 15 21.98 7.75 -2.79
CA ASP A 15 21.78 6.63 -1.88
C ASP A 15 20.55 5.81 -2.28
N LYS A 16 20.76 4.54 -2.67
CA LYS A 16 19.69 3.62 -3.11
C LYS A 16 18.99 2.93 -1.93
N LEU A 17 18.18 3.67 -1.19
CA LEU A 17 17.48 3.16 0.00
C LEU A 17 15.98 2.95 -0.18
N TYR A 18 15.38 3.54 -1.21
CA TYR A 18 13.94 3.51 -1.44
C TYR A 18 13.51 2.40 -2.42
N PRO A 19 12.68 1.41 -2.02
CA PRO A 19 12.20 0.35 -2.91
C PRO A 19 11.20 0.84 -3.98
N GLY A 20 10.74 2.09 -3.93
CA GLY A 20 9.87 2.64 -4.98
C GLY A 20 10.61 3.02 -6.27
N TYR A 21 11.95 3.10 -6.26
CA TYR A 21 12.73 3.21 -7.49
C TYR A 21 12.96 1.81 -8.08
N GLY A 22 12.60 1.61 -9.35
CA GLY A 22 12.73 0.30 -10.01
C GLY A 22 14.15 -0.27 -9.97
N SER A 23 15.18 0.58 -10.11
CA SER A 23 16.59 0.19 -9.98
C SER A 23 17.00 -0.22 -8.57
N SER A 24 16.28 0.21 -7.55
CA SER A 24 16.53 -0.15 -6.15
C SER A 24 15.68 -1.36 -5.75
N TYR A 25 14.44 -1.45 -6.23
CA TYR A 25 13.50 -2.54 -5.97
C TYR A 25 14.13 -3.91 -6.20
N ILE A 26 14.81 -4.10 -7.35
CA ILE A 26 15.45 -5.37 -7.69
C ILE A 26 16.58 -5.76 -6.73
N ASN A 27 17.22 -4.79 -6.07
CA ASN A 27 18.28 -5.05 -5.09
C ASN A 27 17.71 -5.69 -3.81
N PHE A 28 16.45 -5.42 -3.46
CA PHE A 28 15.76 -6.08 -2.33
C PHE A 28 15.47 -7.56 -2.56
N TYR A 29 15.65 -8.04 -3.80
CA TYR A 29 15.53 -9.45 -4.20
C TYR A 29 16.85 -10.05 -4.70
N GLY A 30 17.98 -9.41 -4.39
CA GLY A 30 19.32 -9.92 -4.72
C GLY A 30 19.71 -9.80 -6.19
N GLY A 31 19.06 -8.90 -6.94
CA GLY A 31 19.52 -8.53 -8.28
C GLY A 31 20.35 -7.25 -8.30
N ALA A 32 20.93 -6.94 -9.46
CA ALA A 32 21.76 -5.77 -9.67
C ALA A 32 21.03 -4.75 -10.55
N GLY A 33 20.42 -3.74 -9.93
CA GLY A 33 19.70 -2.68 -10.63
C GLY A 33 20.55 -1.45 -10.92
N PHE A 34 20.55 -1.03 -12.19
CA PHE A 34 21.25 0.17 -12.66
C PHE A 34 20.27 1.15 -13.27
N LEU A 35 20.47 2.44 -12.98
CA LEU A 35 19.73 3.52 -13.63
C LEU A 35 20.61 4.06 -14.76
N PHE A 36 20.08 4.04 -15.99
CA PHE A 36 20.66 4.73 -17.13
C PHE A 36 19.85 5.99 -17.36
N GLU A 37 20.41 7.13 -16.95
CA GLU A 37 19.74 8.42 -17.11
C GLU A 37 19.90 8.95 -18.54
N GLN A 38 18.82 9.55 -19.03
CA GLN A 38 18.76 10.18 -20.34
C GLN A 38 17.99 11.49 -20.19
N ALA A 39 18.57 12.59 -20.67
CA ALA A 39 17.86 13.86 -20.76
C ALA A 39 16.59 13.71 -21.62
N SER A 40 15.48 14.29 -21.16
CA SER A 40 14.22 14.30 -21.90
C SER A 40 14.35 15.17 -23.15
N SER A 41 13.92 14.66 -24.30
CA SER A 41 13.95 15.39 -25.59
C SER A 41 12.74 16.30 -25.83
N ARG A 42 11.73 16.29 -24.92
CA ARG A 42 10.49 17.12 -24.90
C ARG A 42 9.99 17.65 -26.26
N GLY A 43 9.98 16.80 -27.29
CA GLY A 43 9.68 17.19 -28.68
C GLY A 43 10.58 16.47 -29.68
N HIS A 44 10.50 16.85 -30.96
CA HIS A 44 11.32 16.23 -32.01
C HIS A 44 12.80 16.65 -31.92
N VAL A 45 13.04 17.92 -31.61
CA VAL A 45 14.38 18.49 -31.37
C VAL A 45 14.23 19.53 -30.25
N GLN A 46 15.13 19.46 -29.27
CA GLN A 46 15.26 20.41 -28.20
C GLN A 46 16.63 21.08 -28.29
N GLU A 47 16.65 22.40 -28.25
CA GLU A 47 17.89 23.16 -28.13
C GLU A 47 18.49 22.96 -26.74
N THR A 48 19.80 22.73 -26.70
CA THR A 48 20.57 22.67 -25.46
C THR A 48 21.77 23.61 -25.58
N THR A 49 22.45 23.88 -24.48
CA THR A 49 23.67 24.71 -24.45
C THR A 49 24.86 24.09 -25.20
N THR A 50 24.74 22.86 -25.71
CA THR A 50 25.83 22.14 -26.38
C THR A 50 25.41 21.67 -27.78
N ILE A 51 24.77 20.51 -27.88
CA ILE A 51 24.26 19.93 -29.12
C ILE A 51 22.73 19.80 -29.05
N PRO A 52 22.01 19.99 -30.18
CA PRO A 52 20.57 19.73 -30.20
C PRO A 52 20.26 18.31 -29.75
N LEU A 53 19.35 18.18 -28.80
CA LEU A 53 18.87 16.89 -28.30
C LEU A 53 17.66 16.45 -29.13
N THR A 54 17.82 15.42 -29.95
CA THR A 54 16.74 14.93 -30.82
C THR A 54 15.97 13.78 -30.18
N PHE A 55 14.71 13.61 -30.56
CA PHE A 55 13.92 12.45 -30.13
C PHE A 55 14.57 11.14 -30.57
N ALA A 56 15.06 11.08 -31.82
CA ALA A 56 15.78 9.93 -32.36
C ALA A 56 17.03 9.57 -31.52
N PHE A 57 17.78 10.56 -31.02
CA PHE A 57 18.90 10.33 -30.12
C PHE A 57 18.46 9.65 -28.82
N THR A 58 17.36 10.11 -28.22
CA THR A 58 16.83 9.49 -26.98
C THR A 58 16.36 8.05 -27.20
N ILE A 59 15.70 7.74 -28.32
CA ILE A 59 15.30 6.38 -28.70
C ILE A 59 16.54 5.49 -28.88
N ARG A 60 17.53 5.96 -29.64
CA ARG A 60 18.78 5.23 -29.89
C ARG A 60 19.47 4.88 -28.58
N ASN A 61 19.59 5.82 -27.66
CA ASN A 61 20.26 5.59 -26.37
C ASN A 61 19.50 4.59 -25.50
N GLN A 62 18.16 4.68 -25.42
CA GLN A 62 17.35 3.71 -24.68
C GLN A 62 17.45 2.31 -25.30
N PHE A 63 17.37 2.20 -26.63
CA PHE A 63 17.52 0.92 -27.33
C PHE A 63 18.88 0.28 -27.09
N VAL A 64 19.96 1.07 -27.20
CA VAL A 64 21.32 0.56 -26.94
C VAL A 64 21.48 0.18 -25.48
N ALA A 65 21.01 1.01 -24.53
CA ALA A 65 21.10 0.69 -23.11
C ALA A 65 20.39 -0.63 -22.77
N ALA A 66 19.19 -0.85 -23.34
CA ALA A 66 18.45 -2.10 -23.17
C ALA A 66 19.22 -3.31 -23.72
N LEU A 67 19.70 -3.23 -24.97
CA LEU A 67 20.45 -4.33 -25.59
C LEU A 67 21.78 -4.61 -24.90
N THR A 68 22.50 -3.55 -24.49
CA THR A 68 23.73 -3.67 -23.71
C THR A 68 23.47 -4.31 -22.36
N THR A 69 22.35 -3.99 -21.69
CA THR A 69 21.98 -4.61 -20.42
C THR A 69 21.82 -6.11 -20.59
N VAL A 70 21.07 -6.56 -21.61
CA VAL A 70 20.89 -8.00 -21.88
C VAL A 70 22.23 -8.69 -22.17
N ARG A 71 23.07 -8.10 -23.03
CA ARG A 71 24.38 -8.65 -23.37
C ARG A 71 25.31 -8.72 -22.16
N ALA A 72 25.35 -7.68 -21.35
CA ALA A 72 26.14 -7.64 -20.13
C ALA A 72 25.63 -8.67 -19.11
N SER A 73 24.32 -8.82 -18.93
CA SER A 73 23.75 -9.84 -18.04
C SER A 73 24.10 -11.26 -18.46
N LEU A 74 24.18 -11.53 -19.78
CA LEU A 74 24.62 -12.83 -20.28
C LEU A 74 26.13 -13.05 -20.06
N ALA A 75 26.94 -12.02 -20.31
CA ALA A 75 28.39 -12.08 -20.08
C ALA A 75 28.74 -12.26 -18.60
N GLU A 76 27.99 -11.62 -17.71
CA GLU A 76 28.18 -11.64 -16.26
C GLU A 76 27.33 -12.70 -15.53
N LYS A 77 26.80 -13.69 -16.25
CA LYS A 77 25.83 -14.67 -15.72
C LYS A 77 26.31 -15.30 -14.41
N GLU A 78 27.55 -15.79 -14.37
CA GLU A 78 28.10 -16.49 -13.19
C GLU A 78 28.24 -15.53 -12.00
N ASN A 79 28.69 -14.30 -12.23
CA ASN A 79 28.79 -13.27 -11.20
C ASN A 79 27.41 -12.88 -10.66
N LEU A 80 26.39 -12.78 -11.51
CA LEU A 80 25.02 -12.48 -11.11
C LEU A 80 24.37 -13.62 -10.31
N ILE A 81 24.66 -14.89 -10.66
CA ILE A 81 24.21 -16.06 -9.89
C ILE A 81 24.86 -16.05 -8.50
N ASN A 82 26.18 -15.83 -8.44
CA ASN A 82 26.92 -15.75 -7.18
C ASN A 82 26.44 -14.58 -6.30
N LEU A 83 26.19 -13.41 -6.89
CA LEU A 83 25.60 -12.26 -6.20
C LEU A 83 24.28 -12.63 -5.53
N ARG A 84 23.38 -13.30 -6.27
CA ARG A 84 22.08 -13.71 -5.76
C ARG A 84 22.22 -14.76 -4.65
N HIS A 85 23.13 -15.72 -4.80
CA HIS A 85 23.40 -16.72 -3.78
C HIS A 85 23.88 -16.09 -2.46
N GLU A 86 24.92 -15.25 -2.53
CA GLU A 86 25.45 -14.58 -1.34
C GLU A 86 24.45 -13.60 -0.74
N PHE A 87 23.61 -12.95 -1.54
CA PHE A 87 22.52 -12.11 -1.05
C PHE A 87 21.58 -12.90 -0.13
N TYR A 88 21.03 -14.03 -0.58
CA TYR A 88 20.09 -14.80 0.23
C TYR A 88 20.74 -15.48 1.44
N LYS A 89 22.00 -15.90 1.32
CA LYS A 89 22.80 -16.41 2.43
C LYS A 89 23.01 -15.34 3.51
N SER A 90 23.41 -14.13 3.12
CA SER A 90 23.57 -12.98 4.02
C SER A 90 22.23 -12.56 4.62
N ALA A 91 21.17 -12.47 3.81
CA ALA A 91 19.83 -12.12 4.27
C ALA A 91 19.31 -13.13 5.32
N SER A 92 19.52 -14.43 5.11
CA SER A 92 19.15 -15.46 6.08
C SER A 92 19.92 -15.32 7.40
N ALA A 93 21.23 -15.08 7.34
CA ALA A 93 22.04 -14.84 8.53
C ALA A 93 21.57 -13.59 9.30
N GLN A 94 21.28 -12.50 8.58
CA GLN A 94 20.75 -11.28 9.19
C GLN A 94 19.36 -11.50 9.83
N ALA A 95 18.48 -12.26 9.18
CA ALA A 95 17.16 -12.58 9.72
C ALA A 95 17.26 -13.35 11.04
N LYS A 96 18.15 -14.35 11.10
CA LYS A 96 18.44 -15.13 12.31
C LYS A 96 19.02 -14.28 13.43
N ALA A 97 19.92 -13.35 13.10
CA ALA A 97 20.54 -12.45 14.07
C ALA A 97 19.60 -11.33 14.56
N ASN A 98 18.56 -10.98 13.79
CA ASN A 98 17.66 -9.88 14.13
C ASN A 98 16.93 -10.15 15.47
N PRO A 99 16.93 -9.19 16.43
CA PRO A 99 16.18 -9.33 17.68
C PRO A 99 14.66 -9.37 17.49
N VAL A 100 14.14 -8.79 16.40
CA VAL A 100 12.73 -8.89 16.00
C VAL A 100 12.54 -10.18 15.23
N LYS A 101 11.73 -11.09 15.78
CA LYS A 101 11.42 -12.40 15.19
C LYS A 101 10.16 -12.39 14.35
N ALA A 102 9.24 -11.48 14.64
CA ALA A 102 8.04 -11.28 13.84
C ALA A 102 7.50 -9.86 14.01
N TYR A 103 6.68 -9.45 13.05
CA TYR A 103 5.78 -8.31 13.17
C TYR A 103 4.35 -8.82 13.30
N VAL A 104 3.55 -8.17 14.12
CA VAL A 104 2.09 -8.34 14.15
C VAL A 104 1.43 -7.02 13.78
N PHE A 105 0.42 -7.05 12.92
CA PHE A 105 -0.29 -5.85 12.49
C PHE A 105 -1.78 -6.14 12.27
N GLY A 106 -2.59 -5.10 12.33
CA GLY A 106 -4.02 -5.17 12.07
C GLY A 106 -4.78 -4.02 12.70
N ASP A 107 -5.89 -3.64 12.09
CA ASP A 107 -6.78 -2.61 12.61
C ASP A 107 -8.15 -3.20 12.97
N ALA A 108 -8.57 -2.99 14.22
CA ALA A 108 -9.87 -3.44 14.71
C ALA A 108 -11.05 -2.75 14.00
N ASN A 109 -10.83 -1.58 13.41
CA ASN A 109 -11.87 -0.77 12.77
C ASN A 109 -11.78 -0.75 11.24
N ASP A 110 -10.64 -1.14 10.65
CA ASP A 110 -10.43 -1.12 9.20
C ASP A 110 -9.80 -2.43 8.68
N LEU A 111 -10.67 -3.42 8.52
CA LEU A 111 -10.30 -4.71 7.96
C LEU A 111 -9.93 -4.62 6.46
N ALA A 112 -10.53 -3.67 5.73
CA ALA A 112 -10.26 -3.50 4.31
C ALA A 112 -8.82 -3.02 4.07
N ARG A 113 -8.33 -2.08 4.87
CA ARG A 113 -6.93 -1.64 4.85
C ARG A 113 -5.98 -2.75 5.24
N THR A 114 -6.34 -3.50 6.28
CA THR A 114 -5.53 -4.62 6.74
C THR A 114 -5.40 -5.69 5.66
N TYR A 115 -6.49 -6.07 5.00
CA TYR A 115 -6.46 -7.05 3.88
C TYR A 115 -5.72 -6.51 2.66
N THR A 116 -5.90 -5.24 2.33
CA THR A 116 -5.16 -4.59 1.25
C THR A 116 -3.64 -4.66 1.51
N PHE A 117 -3.22 -4.43 2.75
CA PHE A 117 -1.81 -4.56 3.13
C PHE A 117 -1.33 -6.01 3.08
N VAL A 118 -2.11 -7.00 3.53
CA VAL A 118 -1.75 -8.43 3.37
C VAL A 118 -1.58 -8.78 1.89
N ASN A 119 -2.50 -8.34 1.02
CA ASN A 119 -2.41 -8.59 -0.41
C ASN A 119 -1.18 -7.91 -1.03
N PHE A 120 -0.85 -6.71 -0.59
CA PHE A 120 0.39 -6.02 -0.95
C PHE A 120 1.62 -6.84 -0.55
N LEU A 121 1.69 -7.35 0.69
CA LEU A 121 2.77 -8.22 1.14
C LEU A 121 2.90 -9.49 0.27
N GLN A 122 1.77 -10.10 -0.10
CA GLN A 122 1.77 -11.27 -0.99
C GLN A 122 2.31 -10.95 -2.39
N MET A 123 2.00 -9.77 -2.96
CA MET A 123 2.58 -9.31 -4.23
C MET A 123 4.11 -9.20 -4.15
N HIS A 124 4.65 -8.93 -2.96
CA HIS A 124 6.08 -8.87 -2.67
C HIS A 124 6.68 -10.22 -2.22
N HIS A 125 5.93 -11.32 -2.34
CA HIS A 125 6.34 -12.66 -1.89
C HIS A 125 6.74 -12.70 -0.41
N ILE A 126 6.00 -11.98 0.43
CA ILE A 126 6.16 -12.00 1.88
C ILE A 126 5.12 -12.92 2.51
N GLU A 127 5.60 -13.85 3.31
CA GLU A 127 4.78 -14.79 4.04
C GLU A 127 4.06 -14.10 5.20
N CYS A 128 2.74 -14.25 5.22
CA CYS A 128 1.85 -13.76 6.25
C CYS A 128 1.03 -14.91 6.83
N PHE A 129 0.73 -14.86 8.12
CA PHE A 129 -0.04 -15.89 8.82
C PHE A 129 -1.17 -15.26 9.62
N ASN A 130 -2.26 -15.98 9.78
CA ASN A 130 -3.31 -15.58 10.72
C ASN A 130 -2.77 -15.58 12.15
N VAL A 131 -3.31 -14.68 12.97
CA VAL A 131 -3.20 -14.80 14.44
C VAL A 131 -4.12 -15.93 14.93
N GLU A 132 -3.59 -16.86 15.72
CA GLU A 132 -4.38 -17.95 16.31
C GLU A 132 -5.04 -17.53 17.64
N ASN A 133 -4.26 -16.89 18.52
CA ASN A 133 -4.69 -16.36 19.81
C ASN A 133 -4.44 -14.86 19.87
N THR A 134 -5.32 -14.09 20.50
CA THR A 134 -5.15 -12.64 20.64
C THR A 134 -3.78 -12.29 21.21
N ILE A 135 -3.04 -11.43 20.52
CA ILE A 135 -1.71 -10.96 20.94
C ILE A 135 -1.88 -9.54 21.52
N PRO A 136 -1.75 -9.34 22.84
CA PRO A 136 -1.69 -8.00 23.42
C PRO A 136 -0.27 -7.44 23.27
N GLN A 137 -0.13 -6.27 22.65
CA GLN A 137 1.17 -5.61 22.52
C GLN A 137 1.00 -4.10 22.38
N ASN A 138 1.81 -3.32 23.11
CA ASN A 138 1.79 -1.85 23.12
C ASN A 138 0.39 -1.24 23.35
N GLY A 139 -0.40 -1.83 24.27
CA GLY A 139 -1.75 -1.37 24.58
C GLY A 139 -2.81 -1.66 23.52
N LYS A 140 -2.50 -2.49 22.52
CA LYS A 140 -3.42 -2.94 21.46
C LYS A 140 -3.58 -4.45 21.48
N ASN A 141 -4.76 -4.91 21.09
CA ASN A 141 -5.06 -6.34 20.94
C ASN A 141 -5.11 -6.69 19.45
N TYR A 142 -4.26 -7.63 19.04
CA TYR A 142 -4.23 -8.17 17.69
C TYR A 142 -5.01 -9.48 17.68
N GLU A 143 -6.25 -9.44 17.17
CA GLU A 143 -7.22 -10.53 17.28
C GLU A 143 -7.26 -11.43 16.04
N LYS A 144 -7.65 -12.69 16.23
CA LYS A 144 -7.87 -13.66 15.14
C LYS A 144 -8.85 -13.12 14.11
N GLY A 145 -8.49 -13.25 12.83
CA GLY A 145 -9.29 -12.79 11.69
C GLY A 145 -9.22 -11.28 11.41
N ARG A 146 -8.56 -10.50 12.27
CA ARG A 146 -8.37 -9.05 12.11
C ARG A 146 -6.91 -8.61 12.12
N ALA A 147 -6.02 -9.48 12.60
CA ALA A 147 -4.60 -9.25 12.62
C ALA A 147 -3.82 -10.42 12.03
N PHE A 148 -2.60 -10.11 11.59
CA PHE A 148 -1.72 -11.01 10.88
C PHE A 148 -0.29 -10.91 11.41
N ILE A 149 0.45 -12.00 11.25
CA ILE A 149 1.84 -12.14 11.68
C ILE A 149 2.73 -12.28 10.44
N VAL A 150 3.84 -11.54 10.42
CA VAL A 150 4.90 -11.65 9.41
C VAL A 150 6.19 -12.07 10.13
N PRO A 151 6.63 -13.33 9.98
CA PRO A 151 7.94 -13.76 10.43
C PRO A 151 9.06 -12.95 9.78
N THR A 152 10.11 -12.62 10.51
CA THR A 152 11.31 -12.00 9.89
C THR A 152 12.17 -13.04 9.20
N GLU A 153 12.27 -14.24 9.77
CA GLU A 153 13.01 -15.36 9.16
C GLU A 153 12.23 -15.98 8.00
N GLN A 154 12.41 -15.41 6.82
CA GLN A 154 11.87 -15.90 5.55
C GLN A 154 12.78 -15.47 4.39
N MET A 155 12.55 -16.02 3.20
CA MET A 155 13.42 -15.82 2.02
C MET A 155 13.62 -14.33 1.69
N ASN A 156 12.55 -13.54 1.70
CA ASN A 156 12.58 -12.11 1.35
C ASN A 156 12.73 -11.20 2.57
N TYR A 157 13.55 -11.60 3.56
CA TYR A 157 13.79 -10.84 4.80
C TYR A 157 14.16 -9.37 4.57
N ILE A 158 15.00 -9.07 3.57
CA ILE A 158 15.41 -7.68 3.30
C ILE A 158 14.22 -6.80 2.91
N MET A 159 13.24 -7.35 2.17
CA MET A 159 11.99 -6.64 1.87
C MET A 159 11.09 -6.51 3.10
N VAL A 160 10.96 -7.57 3.92
CA VAL A 160 10.23 -7.51 5.20
C VAL A 160 10.79 -6.38 6.06
N ARG A 161 12.10 -6.34 6.23
CA ARG A 161 12.79 -5.30 6.98
C ARG A 161 12.47 -3.92 6.41
N SER A 162 12.63 -3.73 5.09
CA SER A 162 12.29 -2.46 4.43
C SER A 162 10.87 -1.99 4.70
N ILE A 163 9.88 -2.89 4.72
CA ILE A 163 8.47 -2.55 4.88
C ILE A 163 8.13 -2.10 6.31
N PHE A 164 8.80 -2.66 7.32
CA PHE A 164 8.44 -2.50 8.74
C PHE A 164 9.45 -1.71 9.59
N GLU A 165 10.64 -1.39 9.08
CA GLU A 165 11.70 -0.73 9.83
C GLU A 165 11.37 0.75 10.13
N LYS A 166 11.93 1.29 11.24
CA LYS A 166 11.54 2.58 11.86
C LYS A 166 12.64 3.64 12.01
N GLY A 167 13.91 3.26 12.14
CA GLY A 167 15.03 4.21 12.04
C GLY A 167 16.13 3.75 11.07
N ILE A 168 16.57 4.65 10.20
CA ILE A 168 17.89 4.58 9.57
C ILE A 168 18.71 5.69 10.22
N THR A 169 19.86 5.35 10.78
CA THR A 169 20.78 6.36 11.33
C THR A 169 21.56 6.97 10.17
N TYR A 170 21.43 8.28 9.97
CA TYR A 170 22.17 9.02 8.94
C TYR A 170 23.24 9.91 9.55
N THR A 171 24.35 10.06 8.84
CA THR A 171 25.48 10.92 9.25
C THR A 171 25.32 12.36 8.78
N ASP A 172 24.51 12.62 7.74
CA ASP A 172 24.34 13.96 7.15
C ASP A 172 22.86 14.34 6.97
N SER A 173 22.57 15.64 7.02
CA SER A 173 21.24 16.27 7.07
C SER A 173 20.71 16.76 5.71
N ILE A 174 21.57 16.81 4.67
CA ILE A 174 21.18 17.18 3.31
C ILE A 174 20.52 15.98 2.62
N PHE A 175 19.20 15.90 2.72
CA PHE A 175 18.41 14.76 2.26
C PHE A 175 17.61 15.06 0.97
N TYR A 176 17.56 14.09 0.05
CA TYR A 176 16.81 14.16 -1.23
C TYR A 176 15.36 13.64 -1.09
N ASP A 177 14.43 14.26 -1.81
CA ASP A 177 12.96 14.32 -1.65
C ASP A 177 12.12 12.99 -1.64
N ALA A 178 12.73 11.80 -1.67
CA ALA A 178 12.02 10.51 -1.62
C ALA A 178 12.42 9.70 -0.37
N SER A 179 11.98 10.17 0.80
CA SER A 179 12.49 9.75 2.11
C SER A 179 11.64 8.72 2.86
N THR A 180 10.47 8.30 2.36
CA THR A 180 9.59 7.39 3.11
C THR A 180 9.80 5.93 2.73
N TRP A 181 9.93 5.10 3.74
CA TRP A 181 10.54 3.77 3.62
C TRP A 181 9.71 2.70 4.33
N SER A 182 9.08 3.08 5.45
CA SER A 182 8.19 2.21 6.21
C SER A 182 6.78 2.19 5.61
N ILE A 183 6.51 1.20 4.74
CA ILE A 183 5.21 1.05 4.09
C ILE A 183 4.10 0.80 5.13
N ILE A 184 4.38 0.12 6.24
CA ILE A 184 3.40 -0.05 7.32
C ILE A 184 2.92 1.30 7.89
N HIS A 185 3.80 2.30 7.96
CA HIS A 185 3.44 3.66 8.35
C HIS A 185 2.69 4.41 7.25
N ALA A 186 3.04 4.22 5.98
CA ALA A 186 2.29 4.78 4.85
C ALA A 186 0.84 4.26 4.81
N PHE A 187 0.62 2.99 5.15
CA PHE A 187 -0.71 2.42 5.32
C PHE A 187 -1.42 2.89 6.61
N ASN A 188 -0.69 3.53 7.52
CA ASN A 188 -1.19 3.98 8.83
C ASN A 188 -1.86 2.83 9.61
N LEU A 189 -1.29 1.62 9.52
CA LEU A 189 -1.80 0.44 10.22
C LEU A 189 -1.14 0.31 11.61
N PRO A 190 -1.93 -0.06 12.64
CA PRO A 190 -1.36 -0.51 13.90
C PRO A 190 -0.47 -1.75 13.70
N TYR A 191 0.72 -1.72 14.28
CA TYR A 191 1.62 -2.87 14.30
C TYR A 191 2.52 -2.86 15.53
N ALA A 192 3.16 -4.00 15.79
CA ALA A 192 4.18 -4.15 16.80
C ALA A 192 5.25 -5.16 16.40
N GLU A 193 6.45 -4.95 16.95
CA GLU A 193 7.58 -5.87 16.88
C GLU A 193 7.46 -6.92 17.98
N LEU A 194 7.73 -8.18 17.64
CA LEU A 194 7.74 -9.32 18.54
C LEU A 194 9.16 -9.89 18.62
N LYS A 195 9.70 -9.96 19.84
CA LYS A 195 11.06 -10.50 20.11
C LYS A 195 11.10 -12.03 20.09
N THR A 196 9.95 -12.67 20.14
CA THR A 196 9.77 -14.12 20.05
C THR A 196 8.74 -14.43 18.98
N MET A 197 8.84 -15.61 18.37
CA MET A 197 7.85 -16.05 17.40
C MET A 197 6.56 -16.46 18.14
N PRO A 198 5.42 -15.79 17.90
CA PRO A 198 4.14 -16.23 18.47
C PRO A 198 3.63 -17.49 17.76
N ASN A 199 2.64 -18.15 18.37
CA ASN A 199 1.88 -19.18 17.67
C ASN A 199 1.14 -18.56 16.48
N LYS A 200 1.44 -19.09 15.28
CA LYS A 200 0.84 -18.64 14.02
C LYS A 200 -0.24 -19.63 13.57
N GLY A 201 -1.35 -19.10 13.09
CA GLY A 201 -2.39 -19.88 12.43
C GLY A 201 -2.02 -20.20 10.99
N ALA A 202 -3.03 -20.51 10.17
CA ALA A 202 -2.82 -20.84 8.76
C ALA A 202 -2.12 -19.70 7.98
N GLN A 203 -1.21 -20.07 7.09
CA GLN A 203 -0.55 -19.16 6.15
C GLN A 203 -1.57 -18.61 5.15
N ILE A 204 -1.44 -17.32 4.81
CA ILE A 204 -2.26 -16.68 3.80
C ILE A 204 -1.63 -16.93 2.42
N THR A 205 -2.27 -17.78 1.62
CA THR A 205 -1.77 -18.18 0.29
C THR A 205 -2.60 -17.61 -0.87
N LYS A 206 -3.75 -17.00 -0.55
CA LYS A 206 -4.63 -16.34 -1.52
C LYS A 206 -4.88 -14.90 -1.11
N PRO A 207 -5.19 -14.00 -2.06
CA PRO A 207 -5.64 -12.66 -1.73
C PRO A 207 -6.85 -12.70 -0.80
N LEU A 208 -6.82 -11.85 0.23
CA LEU A 208 -7.92 -11.66 1.15
C LEU A 208 -8.92 -10.67 0.56
N GLU A 209 -10.19 -11.04 0.64
CA GLU A 209 -11.29 -10.17 0.27
C GLU A 209 -12.27 -10.06 1.44
N LYS A 210 -12.77 -8.84 1.66
CA LYS A 210 -13.84 -8.62 2.62
C LYS A 210 -15.13 -9.24 2.06
N SER A 211 -15.91 -9.89 2.91
CA SER A 211 -17.23 -10.38 2.51
C SER A 211 -18.10 -9.22 2.04
N THR A 212 -18.90 -9.45 1.01
CA THR A 212 -19.87 -8.44 0.55
C THR A 212 -20.96 -8.31 1.62
N PRO A 213 -21.07 -7.17 2.31
CA PRO A 213 -22.15 -7.00 3.26
C PRO A 213 -23.48 -6.95 2.51
N SER A 214 -24.50 -7.61 3.04
CA SER A 214 -25.86 -7.42 2.55
C SER A 214 -26.29 -5.97 2.80
N VAL A 215 -26.85 -5.32 1.77
CA VAL A 215 -27.39 -3.98 1.90
C VAL A 215 -28.91 -4.07 2.03
N SER A 216 -29.40 -3.79 3.23
CA SER A 216 -30.82 -3.64 3.50
C SER A 216 -31.35 -2.37 2.80
N LYS A 217 -32.56 -2.43 2.24
CA LYS A 217 -33.20 -1.22 1.71
C LYS A 217 -33.48 -0.25 2.87
N SER A 218 -32.93 0.96 2.82
CA SER A 218 -33.28 2.01 3.77
C SER A 218 -34.59 2.68 3.37
N SER A 219 -35.43 2.99 4.37
CA SER A 219 -36.63 3.82 4.19
C SER A 219 -36.33 5.32 4.21
N TYR A 220 -35.14 5.74 4.63
CA TYR A 220 -34.82 7.16 4.87
C TYR A 220 -33.44 7.57 4.33
N ALA A 221 -32.36 6.97 4.84
CA ALA A 221 -31.00 7.27 4.43
C ALA A 221 -30.03 6.12 4.70
N TYR A 222 -28.96 6.09 3.92
CA TYR A 222 -27.77 5.30 4.19
C TYR A 222 -26.69 6.17 4.82
N ILE A 223 -25.92 5.57 5.73
CA ILE A 223 -24.72 6.17 6.29
C ILE A 223 -23.50 5.40 5.84
N ILE A 224 -22.48 6.17 5.51
CA ILE A 224 -21.15 5.73 5.14
C ILE A 224 -20.25 6.05 6.32
N GLU A 225 -19.65 5.04 6.93
CA GLU A 225 -18.58 5.26 7.90
C GLU A 225 -17.28 5.50 7.13
N LEU A 226 -16.67 6.67 7.29
CA LEU A 226 -15.42 7.02 6.60
C LEU A 226 -14.16 6.36 7.19
N THR A 227 -14.33 5.36 8.05
CA THR A 227 -13.21 4.66 8.71
C THR A 227 -12.65 3.52 7.88
N ASP A 228 -13.37 3.06 6.84
CA ASP A 228 -12.91 1.96 5.98
C ASP A 228 -12.09 2.50 4.80
N TYR A 229 -11.03 1.79 4.42
CA TYR A 229 -10.13 2.14 3.33
C TYR A 229 -10.83 2.52 2.02
N PHE A 230 -11.92 1.84 1.66
CA PHE A 230 -12.63 2.07 0.41
C PHE A 230 -13.73 3.14 0.50
N SER A 231 -13.88 3.83 1.64
CA SER A 231 -14.94 4.81 1.86
C SER A 231 -14.94 5.95 0.82
N HIS A 232 -13.76 6.50 0.50
CA HIS A 232 -13.63 7.58 -0.47
C HIS A 232 -13.88 7.10 -1.90
N LYS A 233 -13.50 5.86 -2.22
CA LYS A 233 -13.83 5.25 -3.52
C LYS A 233 -15.34 5.01 -3.64
N ALA A 234 -15.99 4.54 -2.57
CA ALA A 234 -17.44 4.40 -2.52
C ALA A 234 -18.13 5.74 -2.70
N LEU A 235 -17.63 6.80 -2.03
CA LEU A 235 -18.13 8.16 -2.20
C LEU A 235 -18.03 8.65 -3.65
N TYR A 236 -16.90 8.42 -4.31
CA TYR A 236 -16.71 8.77 -5.72
C TYR A 236 -17.68 8.01 -6.64
N GLU A 237 -17.83 6.69 -6.47
CA GLU A 237 -18.75 5.90 -7.30
C GLU A 237 -20.21 6.33 -7.11
N LEU A 238 -20.59 6.79 -5.90
CA LEU A 238 -21.91 7.37 -5.66
C LEU A 238 -22.12 8.66 -6.44
N GLN A 239 -21.17 9.60 -6.34
CA GLN A 239 -21.24 10.89 -7.03
C GLN A 239 -21.25 10.71 -8.54
N LYS A 240 -20.41 9.80 -9.06
CA LYS A 240 -20.39 9.41 -10.48
C LYS A 240 -21.72 8.80 -10.93
N GLY A 241 -22.39 8.07 -10.04
CA GLY A 241 -23.74 7.53 -10.24
C GLY A 241 -24.88 8.54 -10.10
N GLY A 242 -24.59 9.83 -9.89
CA GLY A 242 -25.60 10.89 -9.73
C GLY A 242 -26.30 10.87 -8.36
N VAL A 243 -25.76 10.15 -7.37
CA VAL A 243 -26.30 10.13 -6.02
C VAL A 243 -25.86 11.39 -5.27
N ILE A 244 -26.81 12.12 -4.70
CA ILE A 244 -26.51 13.27 -3.84
C ILE A 244 -26.07 12.77 -2.47
N VAL A 245 -24.85 13.16 -2.09
CA VAL A 245 -24.27 12.84 -0.78
C VAL A 245 -24.18 14.13 0.03
N GLN A 246 -24.74 14.13 1.23
CA GLN A 246 -24.66 15.24 2.17
C GLN A 246 -23.77 14.88 3.35
N THR A 247 -23.25 15.88 4.07
CA THR A 247 -22.43 15.67 5.27
C THR A 247 -23.09 16.37 6.44
N SER A 248 -23.22 15.69 7.58
CA SER A 248 -23.57 16.35 8.84
C SER A 248 -22.33 16.82 9.59
N PHE A 249 -22.34 18.09 9.99
CA PHE A 249 -21.34 18.69 10.88
C PHE A 249 -21.82 18.77 12.34
N LYS A 250 -23.11 18.48 12.58
CA LYS A 250 -23.70 18.41 13.93
C LYS A 250 -23.81 16.96 14.40
N PRO A 251 -23.67 16.69 15.72
CA PRO A 251 -23.94 15.37 16.27
C PRO A 251 -25.37 14.92 15.99
N PHE A 252 -25.56 13.64 15.69
CA PHE A 252 -26.85 13.02 15.46
C PHE A 252 -26.88 11.59 15.99
N SER A 253 -28.08 11.06 16.17
CA SER A 253 -28.31 9.66 16.53
C SER A 253 -29.15 8.97 15.47
N LEU A 254 -28.80 7.71 15.20
CA LEU A 254 -29.50 6.89 14.23
C LEU A 254 -29.97 5.60 14.86
N ASN A 255 -31.15 5.15 14.44
CA ASN A 255 -31.58 3.79 14.67
C ASN A 255 -31.15 2.91 13.49
N ILE A 256 -30.11 2.11 13.70
CA ILE A 256 -29.59 1.12 12.75
C ILE A 256 -29.98 -0.26 13.28
N GLU A 257 -30.93 -0.91 12.62
CA GLU A 257 -31.37 -2.28 12.97
C GLU A 257 -31.74 -2.47 14.45
N GLY A 258 -32.36 -1.45 15.08
CA GLY A 258 -32.76 -1.49 16.48
C GLY A 258 -31.69 -1.05 17.47
N LYS A 259 -30.46 -0.75 17.02
CA LYS A 259 -29.38 -0.18 17.83
C LYS A 259 -29.25 1.31 17.58
N ILE A 260 -29.22 2.09 18.66
CA ILE A 260 -28.94 3.53 18.58
C ILE A 260 -27.43 3.71 18.43
N LYS A 261 -27.02 4.34 17.33
CA LYS A 261 -25.63 4.72 17.08
C LYS A 261 -25.53 6.24 17.10
N HIS A 262 -24.59 6.75 17.89
CA HIS A 262 -24.28 8.18 17.95
C HIS A 262 -23.15 8.49 16.97
N SER A 263 -23.27 9.56 16.21
CA SER A 263 -22.14 10.09 15.43
C SER A 263 -21.04 10.58 16.38
N ALA A 264 -19.77 10.27 16.12
CA ALA A 264 -18.66 10.85 16.87
C ALA A 264 -18.67 12.40 16.75
N THR A 265 -18.28 13.08 17.82
CA THR A 265 -18.38 14.54 18.01
C THR A 265 -17.70 15.34 16.90
N ALA A 266 -18.44 16.31 16.33
CA ALA A 266 -18.11 17.55 15.60
C ALA A 266 -16.95 17.62 14.56
N ARG A 267 -15.96 16.73 14.56
CA ARG A 267 -14.82 16.70 13.61
C ARG A 267 -14.87 15.52 12.64
N SER A 268 -15.83 14.60 12.81
CA SER A 268 -16.03 13.46 11.93
C SER A 268 -17.20 13.78 10.98
N SER A 269 -16.88 14.18 9.74
CA SER A 269 -17.89 14.30 8.69
C SER A 269 -18.45 12.92 8.36
N TYR A 270 -19.72 12.66 8.63
CA TYR A 270 -20.40 11.45 8.17
C TYR A 270 -21.18 11.75 6.90
N PRO A 271 -20.82 11.16 5.76
CA PRO A 271 -21.62 11.25 4.55
C PRO A 271 -22.95 10.49 4.77
N LEU A 272 -24.04 11.24 4.62
CA LEU A 272 -25.43 10.81 4.58
C LEU A 272 -25.88 10.75 3.13
N VAL A 273 -26.47 9.63 2.76
CA VAL A 273 -27.09 9.43 1.44
C VAL A 273 -28.58 9.25 1.64
N TYR A 274 -29.36 10.28 1.32
CA TYR A 274 -30.82 10.23 1.44
C TYR A 274 -31.42 9.30 0.37
N SER A 275 -32.39 8.48 0.76
CA SER A 275 -33.09 7.55 -0.14
C SER A 275 -33.94 8.30 -1.18
N GLU A 276 -34.34 9.53 -0.91
CA GLU A 276 -35.15 10.37 -1.79
C GLU A 276 -34.33 11.13 -2.85
N CYS A 277 -33.02 11.29 -2.65
CA CYS A 277 -32.13 11.94 -3.61
C CYS A 277 -31.55 10.97 -4.66
N LEU A 278 -32.23 9.87 -4.89
CA LEU A 278 -31.82 8.83 -5.83
C LEU A 278 -32.46 9.07 -7.20
N PRO A 279 -31.70 8.93 -8.31
CA PRO A 279 -32.29 8.87 -9.64
C PRO A 279 -33.36 7.79 -9.66
N ARG A 280 -34.60 8.14 -10.06
CA ARG A 280 -35.76 7.22 -10.11
C ARG A 280 -35.52 5.95 -10.95
N THR A 281 -34.44 5.91 -11.74
CA THR A 281 -34.06 4.83 -12.64
C THR A 281 -33.05 3.82 -12.07
N SER A 282 -32.41 4.05 -10.91
CA SER A 282 -31.33 3.18 -10.41
C SER A 282 -31.66 2.51 -9.07
N THR A 283 -32.54 1.51 -9.07
CA THR A 283 -32.99 0.83 -7.84
C THR A 283 -31.94 -0.08 -7.17
N ASN A 284 -30.70 -0.18 -7.71
CA ASN A 284 -29.70 -1.16 -7.27
C ASN A 284 -28.26 -0.61 -7.09
N TRP A 285 -28.02 0.71 -7.06
CA TRP A 285 -26.66 1.26 -6.92
C TRP A 285 -25.97 0.79 -5.63
N SER A 286 -26.70 0.70 -4.51
CA SER A 286 -26.11 0.35 -3.21
C SER A 286 -25.65 -1.10 -3.16
N LYS A 287 -26.39 -1.99 -3.82
CA LYS A 287 -25.99 -3.39 -4.05
C LYS A 287 -24.79 -3.47 -4.97
N LYS A 288 -24.77 -2.70 -6.07
CA LYS A 288 -23.66 -2.67 -7.02
C LYS A 288 -22.36 -2.20 -6.35
N ILE A 289 -22.39 -1.07 -5.64
CA ILE A 289 -21.23 -0.52 -4.95
C ILE A 289 -20.80 -1.43 -3.78
N ALA A 290 -21.74 -1.99 -3.01
CA ALA A 290 -21.40 -2.95 -1.97
C ALA A 290 -20.77 -4.22 -2.55
N GLN A 291 -21.21 -4.70 -3.71
CA GLN A 291 -20.65 -5.87 -4.40
C GLN A 291 -19.26 -5.59 -4.98
N GLU A 292 -19.08 -4.45 -5.64
CA GLU A 292 -17.83 -4.06 -6.30
C GLU A 292 -16.75 -3.65 -5.30
N LEU A 293 -17.11 -2.91 -4.25
CA LEU A 293 -16.15 -2.37 -3.27
C LEU A 293 -16.12 -3.16 -1.96
N LYS A 294 -16.96 -4.18 -1.81
CA LYS A 294 -17.15 -4.91 -0.53
C LYS A 294 -17.43 -3.96 0.64
N PHE A 295 -18.06 -2.83 0.32
CA PHE A 295 -18.25 -1.70 1.21
C PHE A 295 -19.57 -1.80 1.97
N ARG A 296 -19.56 -1.50 3.27
CA ARG A 296 -20.75 -1.61 4.13
C ARG A 296 -21.51 -0.28 4.16
N PHE A 297 -22.74 -0.31 3.67
CA PHE A 297 -23.72 0.75 3.91
C PHE A 297 -24.54 0.45 5.15
N LEU A 298 -24.69 1.42 6.05
CA LEU A 298 -25.57 1.32 7.21
C LEU A 298 -26.93 1.91 6.86
N ALA A 299 -27.97 1.07 6.76
CA ALA A 299 -29.33 1.52 6.50
C ALA A 299 -29.96 2.06 7.80
N SER A 300 -30.39 3.32 7.78
CA SER A 300 -31.16 3.91 8.88
C SER A 300 -32.65 3.90 8.57
N LYS A 301 -33.47 3.68 9.60
CA LYS A 301 -34.94 3.81 9.51
C LYS A 301 -35.43 5.22 9.85
N MET A 302 -34.66 5.98 10.63
CA MET A 302 -34.97 7.34 11.07
C MET A 302 -33.71 8.00 11.62
N ALA A 303 -33.50 9.28 11.35
CA ALA A 303 -32.44 10.08 11.97
C ALA A 303 -33.05 11.13 12.90
N THR A 304 -32.61 11.17 14.14
CA THR A 304 -32.95 12.25 15.07
C THR A 304 -31.72 13.13 15.22
N LEU A 305 -31.80 14.35 14.68
CA LEU A 305 -30.81 15.39 14.91
C LEU A 305 -30.93 15.83 16.37
N LEU A 306 -29.84 15.71 17.13
CA LEU A 306 -29.78 16.30 18.46
C LEU A 306 -29.72 17.81 18.26
N ARG A 307 -30.82 18.51 18.58
CA ARG A 307 -30.80 19.97 18.70
C ARG A 307 -30.00 20.31 19.96
N GLY A 308 -28.72 20.56 19.77
CA GLY A 308 -27.90 21.39 20.65
C GLY A 308 -27.96 22.83 20.17
#